data_AF-A0AA96N9G0-F1
#
_entry.id   AF-A0AA96N9G0-F1
#
_cell.length_a   1.000
_cell.length_b   1.000
_cell.length_c   1.000
_cell.angle_alpha   90.00
_cell.angle_beta   90.00
_cell.angle_gamma   90.00
#
_symmetry.space_group_name_H-M   'P 1'
#
loop_
_entity.id
_entity.type
_entity.pdbx_description
1 polymer ?
#
loop_
_entity_poly.entity_id
_entity_poly.type
_entity_poly.pdbx_seq_one_letter_code
_entity_poly.pdbx_strand_id
1 'polypeptide(L)'
;MKNQAKKSFLKTAAAAAVALILSGHALADVSITPMKGVQTMQLTQEWDKIFPQSNKVEHHKVTFRNRYGITLVGDLYVPKNIRSGQKLPAIAVAGAFGAVKE
;
A
#
# COMPACT_ATOMS: atom_id res chain seq x y z
N MET A 1 -16.85 24.47 49.09
CA MET A 1 -15.82 23.49 49.51
C MET A 1 -15.46 22.62 48.32
N LYS A 2 -14.20 22.68 47.85
CA LYS A 2 -13.41 21.65 47.11
C LYS A 2 -14.11 21.02 45.89
N ASN A 3 -13.96 21.43 44.63
CA ASN A 3 -12.76 21.54 43.77
C ASN A 3 -11.71 20.41 43.92
N GLN A 4 -12.09 19.17 43.59
CA GLN A 4 -11.17 18.07 43.28
C GLN A 4 -11.84 17.04 42.34
N ALA A 5 -11.85 17.28 41.03
CA ALA A 5 -12.05 16.23 40.02
C ALA A 5 -11.68 16.63 38.59
N LYS A 6 -11.07 17.82 38.36
CA LYS A 6 -10.60 18.24 37.01
C LYS A 6 -9.34 17.51 36.52
N LYS A 7 -8.93 16.42 37.16
CA LYS A 7 -7.70 15.68 36.82
C LYS A 7 -7.82 14.19 37.13
N SER A 8 -8.76 13.50 36.51
CA SER A 8 -8.59 12.06 36.28
C SER A 8 -9.54 11.61 35.18
N PHE A 9 -9.04 10.77 34.28
CA PHE A 9 -9.77 10.08 33.21
C PHE A 9 -9.91 10.78 31.85
N LEU A 10 -8.86 11.53 31.46
CA LEU A 10 -8.39 11.68 30.07
C LEU A 10 -7.94 10.33 29.44
N LYS A 11 -8.55 9.21 29.81
CA LYS A 11 -8.15 7.86 29.39
C LYS A 11 -9.34 6.91 29.41
N THR A 12 -10.32 7.07 28.53
CA THR A 12 -11.17 5.93 28.15
C THR A 12 -11.87 6.17 26.82
N ALA A 13 -11.47 5.35 25.84
CA ALA A 13 -12.25 4.85 24.71
C ALA A 13 -12.90 5.88 23.76
N ALA A 14 -12.14 6.22 22.73
CA ALA A 14 -12.69 6.50 21.41
C ALA A 14 -13.42 5.24 20.90
N ALA A 15 -14.75 5.24 20.97
CA ALA A 15 -15.63 4.34 20.20
C ALA A 15 -17.08 4.88 20.26
N ALA A 16 -17.32 5.99 19.58
CA ALA A 16 -18.66 6.51 19.29
C ALA A 16 -18.65 6.92 17.80
N ALA A 17 -19.58 6.57 16.93
CA ALA A 17 -20.84 5.87 17.07
C ALA A 17 -21.19 5.22 15.71
N VAL A 18 -21.62 3.96 15.70
CA VAL A 18 -22.33 3.38 14.55
C VAL A 18 -23.81 3.69 14.75
N ALA A 19 -24.33 4.61 13.93
CA ALA A 19 -25.72 5.03 13.96
C ALA A 19 -26.65 3.90 13.50
N LEU A 20 -27.66 3.56 14.32
CA LEU A 20 -28.71 2.60 13.98
C LEU A 20 -29.92 3.31 13.35
N ILE A 21 -30.05 3.11 12.03
CA ILE A 21 -31.25 2.82 11.24
C ILE A 21 -32.33 3.91 11.05
N LEU A 22 -32.41 4.40 9.81
CA LEU A 22 -33.70 4.57 9.13
C LEU A 22 -33.67 3.91 7.73
N SER A 23 -34.47 2.85 7.59
CA SER A 23 -35.13 2.36 6.36
C SER A 23 -34.29 2.08 5.09
N GLY A 24 -34.16 0.79 4.73
CA GLY A 24 -34.02 0.33 3.34
C GLY A 24 -32.69 -0.35 2.99
N HIS A 25 -32.79 -1.64 2.65
CA HIS A 25 -31.74 -2.55 2.12
C HIS A 25 -30.59 -2.86 3.10
N ALA A 26 -30.53 -4.13 3.51
CA ALA A 26 -29.39 -4.66 4.25
C ALA A 26 -28.13 -4.54 3.40
N LEU A 27 -27.30 -3.53 3.67
CA LEU A 27 -25.91 -3.52 3.23
C LEU A 27 -25.17 -4.46 4.18
N ALA A 28 -25.05 -5.72 3.77
CA ALA A 28 -24.10 -6.62 4.38
C ALA A 28 -22.72 -5.97 4.29
N ASP A 29 -22.06 -5.81 5.44
CA ASP A 29 -20.66 -5.43 5.48
C ASP A 29 -19.88 -6.46 4.66
N VAL A 30 -19.40 -6.07 3.48
CA VAL A 30 -18.59 -6.93 2.62
C VAL A 30 -17.22 -7.00 3.28
N SER A 31 -17.11 -7.83 4.31
CA SER A 31 -15.84 -8.31 4.82
C SER A 31 -15.29 -9.26 3.76
N ILE A 32 -14.54 -8.72 2.80
CA ILE A 32 -13.70 -9.55 1.94
C ILE A 32 -12.65 -10.15 2.87
N THR A 33 -12.92 -11.34 3.39
CA THR A 33 -11.89 -12.14 4.03
C THR A 33 -10.82 -12.36 2.96
N PRO A 34 -9.58 -11.85 3.11
CA PRO A 34 -8.54 -12.16 2.16
C PRO A 34 -8.41 -13.68 2.12
N MET A 35 -8.42 -14.25 0.92
CA MET A 35 -8.27 -15.70 0.75
C MET A 35 -7.05 -16.16 1.54
N LYS A 36 -7.20 -17.26 2.30
CA LYS A 36 -6.11 -17.87 3.06
C LYS A 36 -4.91 -18.10 2.13
N GLY A 37 -3.85 -17.29 2.29
CA GLY A 37 -2.65 -17.31 1.44
C GLY A 37 -2.32 -16.01 0.70
N VAL A 38 -3.22 -15.02 0.69
CA VAL A 38 -2.89 -13.66 0.21
C VAL A 38 -2.09 -12.94 1.29
N GLN A 39 -0.76 -12.96 1.17
CA GLN A 39 0.09 -12.13 2.00
C GLN A 39 -0.07 -10.67 1.57
N THR A 40 -0.44 -9.80 2.50
CA THR A 40 -0.37 -8.35 2.29
C THR A 40 1.10 -7.97 2.17
N MET A 41 1.58 -7.75 0.94
CA MET A 41 2.96 -7.35 0.70
C MET A 41 3.20 -5.97 1.31
N GLN A 42 4.12 -5.87 2.28
CA GLN A 42 4.55 -4.60 2.85
C GLN A 42 5.62 -4.00 1.95
N LEU A 43 5.22 -3.05 1.11
CA LEU A 43 6.14 -2.33 0.24
C LEU A 43 6.84 -1.23 1.04
N THR A 44 8.13 -1.41 1.34
CA THR A 44 8.96 -0.31 1.86
C THR A 44 9.13 0.77 0.81
N GLN A 45 9.10 2.03 1.25
CA GLN A 45 9.42 3.21 0.42
C GLN A 45 10.88 3.63 0.54
N GLU A 46 11.64 2.99 1.43
CA GLU A 46 13.06 3.25 1.59
C GLU A 46 13.87 2.61 0.46
N TRP A 47 15.02 3.22 0.14
CA TRP A 47 15.93 2.68 -0.85
C TRP A 47 16.72 1.50 -0.28
N ASP A 48 16.31 0.28 -0.67
CA ASP A 48 16.81 -1.00 -0.17
C ASP A 48 17.77 -1.70 -1.15
N LYS A 49 18.19 -1.03 -2.22
CA LYS A 49 19.00 -1.63 -3.30
C LYS A 49 20.49 -1.65 -2.96
N ILE A 50 21.19 -2.67 -3.47
CA ILE A 50 22.65 -2.84 -3.32
C ILE A 50 23.49 -1.87 -4.17
N PHE A 51 22.86 -0.92 -4.86
CA PHE A 51 23.50 0.07 -5.72
C PHE A 51 22.94 1.47 -5.41
N PRO A 52 23.69 2.55 -5.69
CA PRO A 52 23.24 3.90 -5.39
C PRO A 52 22.09 4.32 -6.30
N GLN A 53 21.15 5.09 -5.75
CA GLN A 53 20.07 5.69 -6.52
C GLN A 53 20.62 6.73 -7.50
N SER A 54 20.21 6.67 -8.76
CA SER A 54 20.62 7.63 -9.79
C SER A 54 19.69 8.84 -9.81
N ASN A 55 20.27 10.04 -9.84
CA ASN A 55 19.50 11.29 -9.95
C ASN A 55 18.89 11.53 -11.34
N LYS A 56 19.28 10.73 -12.36
CA LYS A 56 18.80 10.85 -13.75
C LYS A 56 17.46 10.14 -14.00
N VAL A 57 17.01 9.33 -13.04
CA VAL A 57 15.80 8.53 -13.15
C VAL A 57 14.87 8.80 -11.97
N GLU A 58 13.58 8.67 -12.22
CA GLU A 58 12.54 8.47 -11.22
C GLU A 58 12.37 6.98 -10.98
N HIS A 59 12.16 6.60 -9.72
CA HIS A 59 12.00 5.22 -9.29
C HIS A 59 10.62 5.09 -8.63
N HIS A 60 9.88 4.06 -9.04
CA HIS A 60 8.57 3.75 -8.50
C HIS A 60 8.50 2.26 -8.18
N LYS A 61 8.05 1.91 -6.97
CA LYS A 61 7.63 0.54 -6.68
C LYS A 61 6.23 0.33 -7.25
N VAL A 62 6.09 -0.63 -8.16
CA VAL A 62 4.84 -0.91 -8.86
C VAL A 62 4.32 -2.29 -8.48
N THR A 63 3.01 -2.46 -8.53
CA THR A 63 2.35 -3.77 -8.37
C THR A 63 1.44 -4.04 -9.55
N PHE A 64 1.41 -5.28 -10.01
CA PHE A 64 0.51 -5.69 -11.08
C PHE A 64 0.11 -7.15 -10.91
N ARG A 65 -1.09 -7.49 -11.39
CA ARG A 65 -1.63 -8.84 -11.30
C ARG A 65 -1.36 -9.58 -12.60
N ASN A 66 -0.78 -10.77 -12.52
CA ASN A 66 -0.61 -11.62 -13.70
C ASN A 66 -1.92 -12.37 -14.04
N ARG A 67 -1.92 -13.11 -15.16
CA ARG A 67 -3.10 -13.86 -15.64
C ARG A 67 -3.57 -14.97 -14.68
N TYR A 68 -2.70 -15.44 -13.79
CA TYR A 68 -3.04 -16.43 -12.76
C TYR A 68 -3.60 -15.79 -11.49
N GLY A 69 -3.72 -14.47 -11.47
CA GLY A 69 -4.24 -13.74 -10.35
C GLY A 69 -3.22 -13.48 -9.23
N ILE A 70 -1.93 -13.73 -9.47
CA ILE A 70 -0.84 -13.47 -8.53
C ILE A 70 -0.42 -12.00 -8.66
N THR A 71 -0.37 -11.28 -7.55
CA THR A 71 0.18 -9.91 -7.48
C THR A 71 1.69 -9.99 -7.44
N LEU A 72 2.34 -9.35 -8.40
CA LEU A 72 3.79 -9.20 -8.48
C LEU A 72 4.17 -7.77 -8.14
N VAL A 73 5.34 -7.62 -7.53
CA VAL A 73 5.98 -6.33 -7.24
C VAL A 73 7.18 -6.17 -8.15
N GLY A 74 7.45 -4.93 -8.58
CA GLY A 74 8.66 -4.61 -9.32
C GLY A 74 9.08 -3.16 -9.12
N ASP A 75 10.31 -2.87 -9.51
CA ASP A 75 10.86 -1.52 -9.54
C ASP A 75 10.80 -0.97 -10.98
N LEU A 76 10.08 0.13 -11.17
CA LEU A 76 9.99 0.87 -12.43
C LEU A 76 10.94 2.06 -12.39
N TYR A 77 11.82 2.15 -13.40
CA TYR A 77 12.74 3.28 -13.57
C TYR A 77 12.35 4.08 -14.82
N VAL A 78 12.11 5.37 -14.65
CA VAL A 78 11.69 6.28 -15.73
C VAL A 78 12.71 7.43 -15.86
N PRO A 79 13.18 7.79 -17.06
CA PRO A 79 14.03 8.98 -17.22
C PRO A 79 13.28 10.26 -16.85
N LYS A 80 13.91 11.18 -16.09
CA LYS A 80 13.26 12.42 -15.64
C LYS A 80 12.87 13.40 -16.75
N ASN A 81 13.63 13.42 -17.84
CA ASN A 81 13.51 14.44 -18.89
C ASN A 81 12.62 13.98 -20.05
N ILE A 82 11.44 13.42 -19.75
CA ILE A 82 10.47 12.96 -20.74
C ILE A 82 9.42 14.04 -21.03
N ARG A 83 9.04 14.20 -22.30
CA ARG A 83 7.93 15.09 -22.64
C ARG A 83 6.62 14.43 -22.19
N SER A 84 5.70 15.23 -21.65
CA SER A 84 4.38 14.73 -21.26
C SER A 84 3.69 14.03 -22.43
N GLY A 85 3.18 12.82 -22.21
CA GLY A 85 2.53 11.98 -23.23
C GLY A 85 3.47 11.31 -24.22
N GLN A 86 4.80 11.49 -24.11
CA GLN A 86 5.75 10.79 -24.96
C GLN A 86 5.80 9.30 -24.62
N LYS A 87 5.56 8.45 -25.62
CA LYS A 87 5.76 7.01 -25.51
C LYS A 87 7.23 6.69 -25.67
N LEU A 88 7.77 5.90 -24.74
CA LEU A 88 9.15 5.41 -24.80
C LEU A 88 9.16 3.89 -25.04
N PRO A 89 10.20 3.36 -25.71
CA PRO A 89 10.47 1.93 -25.65
C PRO A 89 10.73 1.53 -24.20
N ALA A 90 10.29 0.32 -23.83
CA ALA A 90 10.45 -0.24 -22.50
C ALA A 90 11.25 -1.54 -22.56
N ILE A 91 11.99 -1.83 -21.48
CA ILE A 91 12.74 -3.07 -21.31
C ILE A 91 12.24 -3.74 -20.03
N ALA A 92 11.80 -4.99 -20.14
CA ALA A 92 11.51 -5.82 -18.99
C ALA A 92 12.77 -6.60 -18.60
N VAL A 93 13.19 -6.49 -17.34
CA VAL A 93 14.37 -7.18 -16.81
C VAL A 93 13.91 -8.15 -15.73
N ALA A 94 14.34 -9.41 -15.83
CA ALA A 94 14.09 -10.44 -14.84
C ALA A 94 15.41 -10.90 -14.23
N GLY A 95 15.42 -11.09 -12.91
CA GLY A 95 16.56 -11.67 -12.20
C GLY A 95 16.65 -13.18 -12.36
N ALA A 96 17.78 -13.75 -11.93
CA ALA A 96 17.93 -15.20 -11.82
C ALA A 96 16.96 -15.80 -10.79
N PHE A 97 16.71 -17.10 -10.89
CA PHE A 97 15.85 -17.80 -9.94
C PHE A 97 16.41 -17.69 -8.51
N GLY A 98 15.58 -17.22 -7.57
CA GLY A 98 15.93 -17.04 -6.16
C GLY A 98 16.71 -15.76 -5.83
N ALA A 99 16.92 -14.86 -6.79
CA ALA A 99 17.72 -13.65 -6.59
C ALA A 99 17.10 -12.61 -5.64
N VAL A 100 15.76 -12.57 -5.53
CA VAL A 100 15.04 -11.59 -4.72
C VAL A 100 13.89 -12.28 -3.98
N LYS A 101 13.60 -11.81 -2.76
CA LYS A 101 12.48 -12.26 -1.95
C LYS A 101 11.58 -11.05 -1.67
N GLU A 102 10.39 -11.03 -2.27
CA GLU A 102 9.29 -10.11 -1.97
C GLU A 102 8.02 -10.93 -1.71
#